data_AF-W1DPK2-F1
#
_entry.id   AF-W1DPK2-F1
#
_cell.length_a   1.000
_cell.length_b   1.000
_cell.length_c   1.000
_cell.angle_alpha   90.00
_cell.angle_beta   90.00
_cell.angle_gamma   90.00
#
_symmetry.space_group_name_H-M   'P 1'
#
loop_
_entity.id
_entity.type
_entity.pdbx_description
1 polymer ?
#
loop_
_entity_poly.entity_id
_entity_poly.type
_entity_poly.pdbx_seq_one_letter_code
_entity_poly.pdbx_strand_id
1 'polypeptide(L)'
;MFGNSHGMLQSYCSTRHSLSSCVIAEDDGDMERDYAYTIGRAIEDLQSPEWVGEECARRTLSRLAPRKLSTMKAPVIFANEVATGLFGHLVGAIAGGAVYRKSTFLLDSLGKQILPEWLTIEEHPHLLKGLASTPFDSEGVRTERRDIVKDGVLTQWLLTNYSARKLGMKSTGHAGGIHNWRINGRGLSFAKMLKEMGTGLVVTELMGQGVSGVTGDYSRGASGFWVENGEIQYPVSEITIAGNLKEMWRNIVTIGDDIETRSNIQCGSVLLPEMKIAGQ
;
A
#
# COMPACT_ATOMS: atom_id res chain seq x y z
N MET A 1 10.20 -1.86 26.35
CA MET A 1 10.45 -0.79 27.33
C MET A 1 11.29 0.27 26.63
N PHE A 2 11.00 1.54 26.85
CA PHE A 2 11.78 2.68 26.38
C PHE A 2 12.08 3.60 27.56
N GLY A 3 13.29 4.16 27.61
CA GLY A 3 13.65 5.18 28.57
C GLY A 3 14.74 6.11 28.07
N ASN A 4 14.81 7.31 28.65
CA ASN A 4 15.82 8.31 28.30
C ASN A 4 16.24 9.13 29.54
N SER A 5 17.30 9.92 29.38
CA SER A 5 17.86 10.75 30.47
C SER A 5 16.98 11.92 30.91
N HIS A 6 15.86 12.17 30.23
CA HIS A 6 14.85 13.16 30.66
C HIS A 6 13.85 12.60 31.69
N GLY A 7 14.08 11.36 32.17
CA GLY A 7 13.26 10.73 33.22
C GLY A 7 12.06 9.94 32.68
N MET A 8 11.88 9.85 31.36
CA MET A 8 10.88 8.96 30.80
C MET A 8 11.35 7.51 30.96
N LEU A 9 10.48 6.66 31.48
CA LEU A 9 10.62 5.21 31.48
C LEU A 9 9.22 4.60 31.33
N GLN A 10 8.91 4.06 30.16
CA GLN A 10 7.59 3.54 29.82
C GLN A 10 7.70 2.20 29.09
N SER A 11 6.70 1.34 29.23
CA SER A 11 6.63 0.08 28.53
C SER A 11 5.18 -0.25 28.18
N TYR A 12 5.01 -1.12 27.20
CA TYR A 12 3.73 -1.71 26.85
C TYR A 12 3.98 -3.17 26.45
N CYS A 13 2.93 -3.98 26.55
CA CYS A 13 2.91 -5.35 26.05
C CYS A 13 2.05 -5.39 24.79
N SER A 14 2.34 -6.33 23.89
CA SER A 14 1.52 -6.57 22.70
C SER A 14 1.54 -8.03 22.33
N THR A 15 0.46 -8.49 21.71
CA THR A 15 0.34 -9.80 21.08
C THR A 15 0.14 -9.62 19.58
N ARG A 16 0.52 -10.66 18.83
CA ARG A 16 0.28 -10.79 17.40
C ARG A 16 0.17 -12.29 17.09
N HIS A 17 -0.95 -12.67 16.50
CA HIS A 17 -1.23 -14.03 16.05
C HIS A 17 -1.46 -13.98 14.55
N SER A 18 -1.00 -15.00 13.83
CA SER A 18 -1.20 -15.11 12.39
C SER A 18 -1.35 -16.56 11.99
N LEU A 19 -2.17 -16.81 10.98
CA LEU A 19 -2.31 -18.08 10.32
C LEU A 19 -2.23 -17.85 8.81
N SER A 20 -1.49 -18.72 8.12
CA SER A 20 -1.34 -18.67 6.67
C SER A 20 -1.22 -20.07 6.09
N SER A 21 -1.62 -20.22 4.84
CA SER A 21 -1.35 -21.41 4.04
C SER A 21 -0.81 -20.98 2.67
N CYS A 22 0.00 -21.83 2.06
CA CYS A 22 0.52 -21.63 0.71
C CYS A 22 0.54 -22.98 0.02
N VAL A 23 -0.02 -23.04 -1.19
CA VAL A 23 -0.13 -24.26 -1.98
C VAL A 23 0.30 -23.98 -3.42
N ILE A 24 0.45 -25.04 -4.20
CA ILE A 24 0.80 -25.00 -5.62
C ILE A 24 -0.32 -25.71 -6.38
N ALA A 25 -0.70 -25.15 -7.53
CA ALA A 25 -1.55 -25.81 -8.51
C ALA A 25 -0.78 -25.96 -9.83
N GLU A 26 -1.16 -26.96 -10.62
CA GLU A 26 -0.55 -27.23 -11.93
C GLU A 26 -1.65 -27.44 -12.97
N ASP A 27 -1.45 -26.87 -14.16
CA ASP A 27 -2.26 -27.13 -15.36
C ASP A 27 -1.34 -27.13 -16.60
N ASP A 28 -1.38 -28.18 -17.42
CA ASP A 28 -0.54 -28.34 -18.63
C ASP A 28 0.97 -28.03 -18.42
N GLY A 29 1.51 -28.36 -17.24
CA GLY A 29 2.91 -28.15 -16.87
C GLY A 29 3.26 -26.72 -16.41
N ASP A 30 2.29 -25.81 -16.38
CA ASP A 30 2.39 -24.51 -15.72
C ASP A 30 2.09 -24.66 -14.23
N MET A 31 3.06 -24.29 -13.37
CA MET A 31 2.91 -24.37 -11.91
C MET A 31 2.78 -22.98 -11.31
N GLU A 32 1.65 -22.75 -10.65
CA GLU A 32 1.34 -21.48 -10.00
C GLU A 32 1.26 -21.63 -8.48
N ARG A 33 1.66 -20.58 -7.78
CA ARG A 33 1.70 -20.54 -6.31
C ARG A 33 1.09 -19.25 -5.80
N ASP A 34 0.18 -19.37 -4.84
CA ASP A 34 -0.28 -18.24 -4.05
C ASP A 34 -0.43 -18.64 -2.57
N TYR A 35 -0.83 -17.69 -1.75
CA TYR A 35 -1.05 -17.88 -0.33
C TYR A 35 -2.24 -17.04 0.15
N ALA A 36 -2.79 -17.42 1.29
CA ALA A 36 -3.73 -16.60 2.03
C ALA A 36 -3.30 -16.53 3.49
N TYR A 37 -3.73 -15.47 4.19
CA TYR A 37 -3.39 -15.30 5.59
C TYR A 37 -4.43 -14.46 6.34
N THR A 38 -4.44 -14.64 7.65
CA THR A 38 -5.17 -13.81 8.62
C THR A 38 -4.22 -13.40 9.73
N ILE A 39 -4.47 -12.23 10.33
CA ILE A 39 -3.61 -11.66 11.37
C ILE A 39 -4.44 -10.82 12.35
N GLY A 40 -4.10 -10.88 13.63
CA GLY A 40 -4.83 -10.20 14.69
C GLY A 40 -4.01 -10.02 15.95
N ARG A 41 -4.52 -9.22 16.90
CA ARG A 41 -3.91 -9.08 18.22
C ARG A 41 -4.49 -10.08 19.22
N ALA A 42 -5.71 -10.54 19.01
CA ALA A 42 -6.29 -11.66 19.74
C ALA A 42 -6.46 -12.87 18.79
N ILE A 43 -6.54 -14.08 19.34
CA ILE A 43 -6.75 -15.30 18.54
C ILE A 43 -8.14 -15.26 17.89
N GLU A 44 -9.12 -14.68 18.58
CA GLU A 44 -10.51 -14.55 18.14
C GLU A 44 -10.68 -13.52 17.02
N ASP A 45 -9.65 -12.70 16.74
CA ASP A 45 -9.65 -11.77 15.61
C ASP A 45 -9.26 -12.47 14.29
N LEU A 46 -8.85 -13.74 14.34
CA LEU A 46 -8.42 -14.49 13.16
C LEU A 46 -9.61 -15.10 12.42
N GLN A 47 -9.53 -15.10 11.09
CA GLN A 47 -10.35 -15.98 10.27
C GLN A 47 -10.06 -17.46 10.57
N SER A 48 -11.03 -18.33 10.29
CA SER A 48 -10.87 -19.77 10.56
C SER A 48 -9.80 -20.40 9.66
N PRO A 49 -9.18 -21.52 10.09
CA PRO A 49 -8.26 -22.27 9.23
C PRO A 49 -8.87 -22.70 7.89
N GLU A 50 -10.16 -23.05 7.87
CA GLU A 50 -10.90 -23.42 6.67
C GLU A 50 -10.98 -22.25 5.70
N TRP A 51 -11.33 -21.04 6.19
CA TRP A 51 -11.34 -19.83 5.38
C TRP A 51 -9.96 -19.56 4.75
N VAL A 52 -8.88 -19.70 5.53
CA VAL A 52 -7.51 -19.51 5.01
C VAL A 52 -7.19 -20.56 3.94
N GLY A 53 -7.61 -21.81 4.12
CA GLY A 53 -7.44 -22.89 3.14
C GLY A 53 -8.19 -22.62 1.83
N GLU A 54 -9.47 -22.25 1.93
CA GLU A 54 -10.32 -21.94 0.78
C GLU A 54 -9.82 -20.74 0.00
N GLU A 55 -9.47 -19.65 0.68
CA GLU A 55 -8.96 -18.44 0.01
C GLU A 55 -7.61 -18.69 -0.65
N CYS A 56 -6.74 -19.48 -0.02
CA CYS A 56 -5.45 -19.88 -0.60
C CYS A 56 -5.63 -20.72 -1.88
N ALA A 57 -6.53 -21.70 -1.86
CA ALA A 57 -6.86 -22.51 -3.02
C ALA A 57 -7.48 -21.65 -4.13
N ARG A 58 -8.45 -20.78 -3.80
CA ARG A 58 -9.11 -19.88 -4.75
C ARG A 58 -8.10 -18.97 -5.46
N ARG A 59 -7.17 -18.36 -4.72
CA ARG A 59 -6.12 -17.50 -5.28
C ARG A 59 -5.16 -18.29 -6.16
N THR A 60 -4.64 -19.41 -5.67
CA THR A 60 -3.69 -20.25 -6.42
C THR A 60 -4.30 -20.73 -7.74
N LEU A 61 -5.52 -21.27 -7.72
CA LEU A 61 -6.22 -21.75 -8.91
C LEU A 61 -6.50 -20.62 -9.91
N SER A 62 -6.77 -19.40 -9.44
CA SER A 62 -7.05 -18.25 -10.32
C SER A 62 -5.87 -17.81 -11.18
N ARG A 63 -4.65 -18.28 -10.89
CA ARG A 63 -3.43 -17.89 -11.61
C ARG A 63 -3.08 -18.80 -12.78
N LEU A 64 -3.64 -20.01 -12.83
CA LEU A 64 -3.27 -21.06 -13.79
C LEU A 64 -3.41 -20.59 -15.24
N ALA A 65 -2.47 -21.05 -16.09
CA ALA A 65 -2.41 -20.75 -17.51
C ALA A 65 -2.37 -19.24 -17.83
N PRO A 66 -1.43 -18.48 -17.24
CA PRO A 66 -1.34 -17.05 -17.45
C PRO A 66 -0.88 -16.71 -18.86
N ARG A 67 -1.28 -15.53 -19.33
CA ARG A 67 -0.84 -14.99 -20.62
C ARG A 67 0.10 -13.82 -20.43
N LYS A 68 1.17 -13.79 -21.22
CA LYS A 68 2.02 -12.61 -21.38
C LYS A 68 1.36 -11.62 -22.34
N LEU A 69 1.04 -10.43 -21.86
CA LEU A 69 0.43 -9.38 -22.69
C LEU A 69 1.43 -8.81 -23.71
N SER A 70 0.94 -8.30 -24.83
CA SER A 70 1.74 -7.45 -25.72
C SER A 70 2.00 -6.09 -25.09
N THR A 71 3.11 -5.47 -25.47
CA THR A 71 3.46 -4.13 -24.99
C THR A 71 2.41 -3.07 -25.38
N MET A 72 1.83 -2.38 -24.40
CA MET A 72 0.73 -1.43 -24.59
C MET A 72 0.68 -0.31 -23.54
N LYS A 73 -0.33 0.53 -23.60
CA LYS A 73 -0.75 1.46 -22.55
C LYS A 73 -2.20 1.16 -22.21
N ALA A 74 -2.52 1.02 -20.94
CA ALA A 74 -3.88 0.74 -20.50
C ALA A 74 -4.11 1.26 -19.08
N PRO A 75 -5.37 1.44 -18.65
CA PRO A 75 -5.72 1.63 -17.26
C PRO A 75 -5.24 0.48 -16.39
N VAL A 76 -4.92 0.78 -15.14
CA VAL A 76 -4.43 -0.21 -14.17
C VAL A 76 -5.18 -0.08 -12.86
N ILE A 77 -5.79 -1.17 -12.40
CA ILE A 77 -6.25 -1.32 -11.03
C ILE A 77 -5.16 -2.02 -10.21
N PHE A 78 -4.69 -1.36 -9.16
CA PHE A 78 -3.94 -2.04 -8.10
C PHE A 78 -4.97 -2.67 -7.16
N ALA A 79 -4.99 -4.00 -7.07
CA ALA A 79 -5.80 -4.69 -6.06
C ALA A 79 -5.41 -4.21 -4.66
N ASN A 80 -6.38 -4.21 -3.74
CA ASN A 80 -6.23 -3.69 -2.38
C ASN A 80 -4.91 -4.13 -1.69
N GLU A 81 -4.50 -5.39 -1.82
CA GLU A 81 -3.27 -5.92 -1.24
C GLU A 81 -2.00 -5.18 -1.70
N VAL A 82 -1.89 -4.87 -3.00
CA VAL A 82 -0.75 -4.12 -3.58
C VAL A 82 -0.95 -2.61 -3.54
N ALA A 83 -2.19 -2.12 -3.49
CA ALA A 83 -2.52 -0.70 -3.36
C ALA A 83 -1.96 -0.11 -2.05
N THR A 84 -1.95 -0.90 -0.97
CA THR A 84 -1.30 -0.47 0.29
C THR A 84 0.18 -0.15 0.09
N GLY A 85 0.88 -0.92 -0.76
CA GLY A 85 2.28 -0.69 -1.14
C GLY A 85 2.48 0.55 -2.00
N LEU A 86 1.53 0.86 -2.89
CA LEU A 86 1.56 2.09 -3.71
C LEU A 86 1.58 3.34 -2.83
N PHE A 87 0.76 3.38 -1.78
CA PHE A 87 0.80 4.45 -0.77
C PHE A 87 1.99 4.32 0.18
N GLY A 88 2.49 3.09 0.42
CA GLY A 88 3.69 2.84 1.21
C GLY A 88 4.94 3.57 0.69
N HIS A 89 5.06 3.77 -0.62
CA HIS A 89 6.14 4.59 -1.20
C HIS A 89 6.11 6.06 -0.75
N LEU A 90 4.93 6.58 -0.38
CA LEU A 90 4.81 7.93 0.16
C LEU A 90 5.62 8.07 1.45
N VAL A 91 5.61 7.06 2.33
CA VAL A 91 6.36 7.07 3.61
C VAL A 91 7.83 7.43 3.39
N GLY A 92 8.48 6.78 2.42
CA GLY A 92 9.88 7.08 2.08
C GLY A 92 10.05 8.45 1.44
N ALA A 93 9.12 8.85 0.57
CA ALA A 93 9.18 10.12 -0.15
C ALA A 93 8.98 11.35 0.78
N ILE A 94 8.21 11.22 1.87
CA ILE A 94 7.96 12.30 2.83
C ILE A 94 8.70 12.13 4.17
N ALA A 95 9.56 11.12 4.28
CA ALA A 95 10.43 10.94 5.44
C ALA A 95 11.41 12.10 5.55
N GLY A 96 11.51 12.69 6.75
CA GLY A 96 12.44 13.81 7.00
C GLY A 96 13.88 13.48 6.63
N GLY A 97 14.28 12.21 6.75
CA GLY A 97 15.56 11.68 6.29
C GLY A 97 15.83 11.90 4.80
N ALA A 98 14.82 11.69 3.94
CA ALA A 98 14.94 11.93 2.51
C ALA A 98 14.90 13.42 2.18
N VAL A 99 14.05 14.17 2.89
CA VAL A 99 13.87 15.62 2.70
C VAL A 99 15.18 16.38 2.98
N TYR A 100 15.80 16.23 4.17
CA TYR A 100 17.01 17.00 4.49
C TYR A 100 18.22 16.60 3.63
N ARG A 101 18.24 15.37 3.09
CA ARG A 101 19.27 14.90 2.16
C ARG A 101 18.99 15.31 0.71
N LYS A 102 17.83 15.94 0.44
CA LYS A 102 17.37 16.27 -0.91
C LYS A 102 17.30 15.03 -1.83
N SER A 103 16.91 13.89 -1.26
CA SER A 103 16.87 12.59 -1.93
C SER A 103 15.43 12.09 -2.08
N THR A 104 14.50 13.00 -2.35
CA THR A 104 13.09 12.69 -2.59
C THR A 104 12.55 13.51 -3.75
N PHE A 105 11.73 12.89 -4.60
CA PHE A 105 11.02 13.59 -5.68
C PHE A 105 9.92 14.55 -5.18
N LEU A 106 9.58 14.47 -3.88
CA LEU A 106 8.60 15.35 -3.24
C LEU A 106 9.22 16.54 -2.51
N LEU A 107 10.52 16.81 -2.64
CA LEU A 107 11.25 17.82 -1.87
C LEU A 107 10.53 19.17 -1.75
N ASP A 108 9.98 19.67 -2.86
CA ASP A 108 9.30 20.97 -2.94
C ASP A 108 7.76 20.84 -2.90
N SER A 109 7.22 19.77 -2.31
CA SER A 109 5.78 19.45 -2.40
C SER A 109 4.99 19.67 -1.11
N LEU A 110 5.61 20.14 -0.03
CA LEU A 110 4.88 20.50 1.20
C LEU A 110 3.88 21.62 0.89
N GLY A 111 2.62 21.43 1.30
CA GLY A 111 1.52 22.36 1.01
C GLY A 111 1.01 22.32 -0.42
N LYS A 112 1.52 21.42 -1.27
CA LYS A 112 1.05 21.23 -2.65
C LYS A 112 0.10 20.03 -2.75
N GLN A 113 -0.81 20.12 -3.72
CA GLN A 113 -1.68 19.02 -4.08
C GLN A 113 -0.90 17.94 -4.85
N ILE A 114 -0.68 16.79 -4.21
CA ILE A 114 0.04 15.64 -4.77
C ILE A 114 -0.88 14.46 -5.10
N LEU A 115 -2.11 14.49 -4.60
CA LEU A 115 -3.17 13.49 -4.76
C LEU A 115 -4.47 14.19 -5.18
N PRO A 116 -5.51 13.47 -5.62
CA PRO A 116 -6.80 14.07 -5.95
C PRO A 116 -7.40 14.82 -4.76
N GLU A 117 -8.13 15.90 -5.03
CA GLU A 117 -8.72 16.78 -3.99
C GLU A 117 -9.66 16.07 -3.02
N TRP A 118 -10.26 14.95 -3.43
CA TRP A 118 -11.18 14.18 -2.60
C TRP A 118 -10.46 13.19 -1.66
N LEU A 119 -9.14 13.03 -1.79
CA LEU A 119 -8.38 11.98 -1.11
C LEU A 119 -7.68 12.53 0.13
N THR A 120 -8.01 11.94 1.30
CA THR A 120 -7.33 12.19 2.57
C THR A 120 -6.64 10.91 3.04
N ILE A 121 -5.41 11.04 3.54
CA ILE A 121 -4.66 9.96 4.20
C ILE A 121 -4.60 10.27 5.69
N GLU A 122 -5.34 9.50 6.48
CA GLU A 122 -5.48 9.69 7.91
C GLU A 122 -4.56 8.75 8.70
N GLU A 123 -3.76 9.26 9.62
CA GLU A 123 -2.96 8.45 10.55
C GLU A 123 -3.62 8.35 11.91
N HIS A 124 -3.85 7.11 12.41
CA HIS A 124 -4.54 6.83 13.67
C HIS A 124 -3.67 5.99 14.63
N PRO A 125 -2.72 6.59 15.36
CA PRO A 125 -1.74 5.83 16.16
C PRO A 125 -2.32 5.13 17.39
N HIS A 126 -3.51 5.53 17.85
CA HIS A 126 -4.11 5.11 19.11
C HIS A 126 -5.35 4.23 18.95
N LEU A 127 -5.52 3.59 17.78
CA LEU A 127 -6.59 2.60 17.62
C LEU A 127 -6.39 1.46 18.61
N LEU A 128 -7.42 1.19 19.42
CA LEU A 128 -7.39 0.03 20.31
C LEU A 128 -7.24 -1.24 19.46
N LYS A 129 -6.29 -2.09 19.87
CA LYS A 129 -5.86 -3.30 19.12
C LYS A 129 -5.35 -3.06 17.69
N GLY A 130 -5.17 -1.82 17.23
CA GLY A 130 -4.68 -1.54 15.88
C GLY A 130 -3.30 -2.17 15.61
N LEU A 131 -3.12 -2.74 14.41
CA LEU A 131 -1.96 -3.58 14.08
C LEU A 131 -0.61 -2.84 14.12
N ALA A 132 -0.64 -1.51 13.92
CA ALA A 132 0.51 -0.61 14.00
C ALA A 132 0.31 0.52 15.02
N SER A 133 -0.64 0.37 15.95
CA SER A 133 -0.80 1.33 17.06
C SER A 133 0.43 1.31 17.96
N THR A 134 0.86 2.48 18.40
CA THR A 134 1.94 2.64 19.39
C THR A 134 1.67 3.86 20.28
N PRO A 135 1.92 3.78 21.60
CA PRO A 135 1.72 4.91 22.52
C PRO A 135 2.84 5.97 22.43
N PHE A 136 3.98 5.61 21.85
CA PHE A 136 5.11 6.50 21.60
C PHE A 136 5.99 5.93 20.47
N ASP A 137 6.72 6.80 19.79
CA ASP A 137 7.65 6.43 18.74
C ASP A 137 8.97 5.85 19.30
N SER A 138 9.90 5.48 18.43
CA SER A 138 11.18 4.87 18.82
C SER A 138 12.12 5.80 19.60
N GLU A 139 11.80 7.10 19.69
CA GLU A 139 12.50 8.11 20.46
C GLU A 139 11.70 8.56 21.70
N GLY A 140 10.58 7.90 22.00
CA GLY A 140 9.69 8.22 23.12
C GLY A 140 8.80 9.43 22.88
N VAL A 141 8.72 9.92 21.65
CA VAL A 141 7.86 11.05 21.29
C VAL A 141 6.42 10.55 21.17
N ARG A 142 5.46 11.36 21.65
CA ARG A 142 4.03 11.05 21.49
C ARG A 142 3.65 10.96 20.02
N THR A 143 2.87 9.95 19.68
CA THR A 143 2.20 9.82 18.39
C THR A 143 0.87 10.57 18.44
N GLU A 144 0.41 11.11 17.31
CA GLU A 144 -0.80 11.97 17.26
C GLU A 144 -1.67 11.61 16.04
N ARG A 145 -3.00 11.80 16.15
CA ARG A 145 -3.92 11.72 15.01
C ARG A 145 -3.58 12.86 14.04
N ARG A 146 -3.31 12.53 12.78
CA ARG A 146 -2.91 13.51 11.76
C ARG A 146 -3.50 13.17 10.40
N ASP A 147 -3.92 14.16 9.64
CA ASP A 147 -4.18 13.98 8.20
C ASP A 147 -2.87 14.28 7.47
N ILE A 148 -2.13 13.24 7.09
CA ILE A 148 -0.83 13.35 6.42
C ILE A 148 -0.99 13.99 5.04
N VAL A 149 -2.07 13.61 4.37
CA VAL A 149 -2.59 14.28 3.18
C VAL A 149 -4.02 14.66 3.49
N LYS A 150 -4.36 15.93 3.29
CA LYS A 150 -5.72 16.45 3.47
C LYS A 150 -6.21 17.02 2.16
N ASP A 151 -7.32 16.49 1.66
CA ASP A 151 -7.95 16.94 0.42
C ASP A 151 -6.93 17.03 -0.75
N GLY A 152 -6.12 15.99 -0.89
CA GLY A 152 -5.06 15.86 -1.89
C GLY A 152 -3.76 16.62 -1.57
N VAL A 153 -3.73 17.48 -0.54
CA VAL A 153 -2.59 18.33 -0.18
C VAL A 153 -1.70 17.67 0.87
N LEU A 154 -0.39 17.64 0.61
CA LEU A 154 0.60 17.17 1.59
C LEU A 154 0.74 18.18 2.74
N THR A 155 0.36 17.79 3.96
CA THR A 155 0.26 18.71 5.11
C THR A 155 1.54 18.78 5.94
N GLN A 156 2.31 17.69 5.99
CA GLN A 156 3.51 17.59 6.80
C GLN A 156 4.50 16.54 6.29
N TRP A 157 5.74 16.64 6.76
CA TRP A 157 6.74 15.57 6.67
C TRP A 157 6.58 14.55 7.82
N LEU A 158 7.19 13.38 7.67
CA LEU A 158 7.32 12.38 8.74
C LEU A 158 8.69 12.54 9.40
N LEU A 159 8.71 13.17 10.57
CA LEU A 159 9.93 13.65 11.21
C LEU A 159 10.25 12.88 12.49
N THR A 160 11.53 12.52 12.60
CA THR A 160 12.22 12.13 13.85
C THR A 160 12.85 13.35 14.51
N ASN A 161 13.36 13.26 15.74
CA ASN A 161 14.08 14.39 16.35
C ASN A 161 15.31 14.81 15.53
N TYR A 162 16.06 13.86 14.96
CA TYR A 162 17.24 14.20 14.17
C TYR A 162 16.88 14.94 12.87
N SER A 163 15.94 14.41 12.10
CA SER A 163 15.52 15.02 10.84
C SER A 163 14.78 16.34 11.07
N ALA A 164 13.97 16.44 12.12
CA ALA A 164 13.35 17.70 12.54
C ALA A 164 14.41 18.78 12.83
N ARG A 165 15.46 18.46 13.60
CA ARG A 165 16.56 19.41 13.87
C ARG A 165 17.26 19.87 12.60
N LYS A 166 17.52 18.96 11.66
CA LYS A 166 18.14 19.30 10.36
C LYS A 166 17.29 20.25 9.52
N LEU A 167 15.97 20.21 9.69
CA LEU A 167 15.00 21.03 8.96
C LEU A 167 14.53 22.25 9.76
N GLY A 168 15.02 22.47 10.99
CA GLY A 168 14.54 23.55 11.86
C GLY A 168 13.10 23.36 12.36
N MET A 169 12.58 22.13 12.36
CA MET A 169 11.22 21.76 12.76
C MET A 169 11.21 20.97 14.09
N LYS A 170 10.05 20.47 14.48
CA LYS A 170 9.87 19.54 15.63
C LYS A 170 9.55 18.13 15.13
N SER A 171 9.87 17.12 15.94
CA SER A 171 9.51 15.72 15.65
C SER A 171 7.98 15.60 15.53
N THR A 172 7.52 14.75 14.62
CA THR A 172 6.09 14.45 14.44
C THR A 172 5.71 13.10 15.05
N GLY A 173 6.60 12.45 15.79
CA GLY A 173 6.38 11.13 16.40
C GLY A 173 6.54 9.97 15.40
N HIS A 174 7.44 10.11 14.43
CA HIS A 174 7.60 9.14 13.33
C HIS A 174 8.94 8.40 13.35
N ALA A 175 9.67 8.41 14.48
CA ALA A 175 10.81 7.52 14.63
C ALA A 175 10.32 6.06 14.68
N GLY A 176 10.66 5.28 13.67
CA GLY A 176 10.18 3.90 13.50
C GLY A 176 9.03 3.75 12.48
N GLY A 177 8.59 4.83 11.83
CA GLY A 177 7.62 4.80 10.74
C GLY A 177 6.26 5.40 11.08
N ILE A 178 5.25 4.98 10.32
CA ILE A 178 3.86 5.44 10.39
C ILE A 178 2.98 4.52 11.24
N HIS A 179 1.83 5.03 11.70
CA HIS A 179 0.99 4.35 12.68
C HIS A 179 -0.50 4.31 12.28
N ASN A 180 -0.90 3.26 11.57
CA ASN A 180 -2.25 2.98 11.08
C ASN A 180 -2.79 4.06 10.13
N TRP A 181 -2.35 4.04 8.87
CA TRP A 181 -2.97 4.88 7.84
C TRP A 181 -4.33 4.34 7.41
N ARG A 182 -5.29 5.24 7.18
CA ARG A 182 -6.63 4.96 6.66
C ARG A 182 -6.88 5.84 5.45
N ILE A 183 -7.34 5.21 4.37
CA ILE A 183 -7.72 5.88 3.13
C ILE A 183 -9.10 5.34 2.78
N ASN A 184 -10.11 6.20 2.83
CA ASN A 184 -11.50 5.80 2.62
C ASN A 184 -11.74 5.51 1.14
N GLY A 185 -12.58 4.50 0.89
CA GLY A 185 -13.12 4.23 -0.44
C GLY A 185 -14.15 5.28 -0.86
N ARG A 186 -14.56 5.20 -2.12
CA ARG A 186 -15.47 6.14 -2.77
C ARG A 186 -16.84 5.54 -3.14
N GLY A 187 -17.25 4.46 -2.48
CA GLY A 187 -18.58 3.87 -2.67
C GLY A 187 -18.63 2.75 -3.72
N LEU A 188 -17.47 2.36 -4.27
CA LEU A 188 -17.38 1.36 -5.34
C LEU A 188 -16.82 0.05 -4.79
N SER A 189 -17.51 -1.06 -5.05
CA SER A 189 -16.93 -2.38 -4.87
C SER A 189 -15.91 -2.66 -5.98
N PHE A 190 -15.01 -3.62 -5.75
CA PHE A 190 -14.06 -4.08 -6.76
C PHE A 190 -14.74 -4.42 -8.10
N ALA A 191 -15.87 -5.14 -8.08
CA ALA A 191 -16.62 -5.46 -9.29
C ALA A 191 -17.15 -4.22 -10.04
N LYS A 192 -17.56 -3.16 -9.32
CA LYS A 192 -17.95 -1.89 -9.95
C LYS A 192 -16.74 -1.16 -10.54
N MET A 193 -15.58 -1.24 -9.89
CA MET A 193 -14.34 -0.68 -10.44
C MET A 193 -13.91 -1.38 -11.74
N LEU A 194 -14.08 -2.71 -11.84
CA LEU A 194 -13.85 -3.42 -13.11
C LEU A 194 -14.75 -2.89 -14.22
N LYS A 195 -16.04 -2.69 -13.93
CA LYS A 195 -17.01 -2.13 -14.89
C LYS A 195 -16.70 -0.68 -15.26
N GLU A 196 -16.23 0.13 -14.32
CA GLU A 196 -15.78 1.50 -14.59
C GLU A 196 -14.50 1.55 -15.44
N MET A 197 -13.54 0.67 -15.16
CA MET A 197 -12.32 0.53 -15.96
C MET A 197 -12.62 0.08 -17.39
N GLY A 198 -13.59 -0.82 -17.56
CA GLY A 198 -13.97 -1.38 -18.85
C GLY A 198 -12.92 -2.35 -19.38
N THR A 199 -11.79 -1.84 -19.89
CA THR A 199 -10.68 -2.63 -20.41
C THR A 199 -9.36 -2.17 -19.79
N GLY A 200 -8.60 -3.10 -19.21
CA GLY A 200 -7.33 -2.78 -18.56
C GLY A 200 -6.75 -3.93 -17.75
N LEU A 201 -5.75 -3.58 -16.94
CA LEU A 201 -5.00 -4.54 -16.14
C LEU A 201 -5.38 -4.43 -14.67
N VAL A 202 -5.67 -5.56 -14.02
CA VAL A 202 -5.68 -5.67 -12.56
C VAL A 202 -4.33 -6.26 -12.13
N VAL A 203 -3.64 -5.61 -11.20
CA VAL A 203 -2.40 -6.11 -10.61
C VAL A 203 -2.69 -6.60 -9.20
N THR A 204 -2.34 -7.86 -8.93
CA THR A 204 -2.49 -8.50 -7.61
C THR A 204 -1.15 -8.84 -6.98
N GLU A 205 -0.08 -8.93 -7.77
CA GLU A 205 1.28 -9.17 -7.28
C GLU A 205 2.29 -8.27 -8.00
N LEU A 206 3.29 -7.79 -7.25
CA LEU A 206 4.37 -6.97 -7.77
C LEU A 206 5.73 -7.52 -7.34
N MET A 207 6.65 -7.59 -8.30
CA MET A 207 7.98 -8.17 -8.13
C MET A 207 9.07 -7.11 -8.40
N GLY A 208 10.20 -7.23 -7.71
CA GLY A 208 11.35 -6.33 -7.85
C GLY A 208 11.22 -5.01 -7.08
N GLN A 209 12.34 -4.27 -7.02
CA GLN A 209 12.53 -3.05 -6.21
C GLN A 209 12.53 -1.75 -7.04
N GLY A 210 12.05 -1.78 -8.29
CA GLY A 210 12.24 -0.70 -9.27
C GLY A 210 11.43 0.57 -9.00
N VAL A 211 11.61 1.17 -7.83
CA VAL A 211 11.02 2.44 -7.43
C VAL A 211 12.13 3.37 -6.95
N SER A 212 12.33 4.45 -7.68
CA SER A 212 13.36 5.44 -7.36
C SER A 212 12.83 6.45 -6.34
N GLY A 213 13.38 6.44 -5.12
CA GLY A 213 13.03 7.43 -4.10
C GLY A 213 13.39 8.87 -4.49
N VAL A 214 14.37 9.06 -5.38
CA VAL A 214 14.86 10.40 -5.78
C VAL A 214 14.05 10.99 -6.93
N THR A 215 13.65 10.18 -7.91
CA THR A 215 12.99 10.65 -9.14
C THR A 215 11.50 10.32 -9.19
N GLY A 216 11.05 9.35 -8.39
CA GLY A 216 9.67 8.83 -8.42
C GLY A 216 9.43 7.83 -9.55
N ASP A 217 10.45 7.51 -10.35
CA ASP A 217 10.31 6.53 -11.44
C ASP A 217 9.94 5.16 -10.87
N TYR A 218 8.95 4.55 -11.49
CA TYR A 218 8.34 3.30 -11.07
C TYR A 218 8.39 2.31 -12.24
N SER A 219 8.95 1.12 -11.99
CA SER A 219 9.03 0.01 -12.94
C SER A 219 9.14 -1.29 -12.17
N ARG A 220 8.07 -2.09 -12.15
CA ARG A 220 8.02 -3.36 -11.40
C ARG A 220 7.45 -4.47 -12.27
N GLY A 221 7.93 -5.69 -12.04
CA GLY A 221 7.28 -6.89 -12.56
C GLY A 221 5.89 -7.01 -11.95
N ALA A 222 4.91 -7.45 -12.72
CA ALA A 222 3.53 -7.53 -12.29
C ALA A 222 2.88 -8.84 -12.76
N SER A 223 1.99 -9.34 -11.91
CA SER A 223 1.05 -10.42 -12.23
C SER A 223 -0.34 -10.03 -11.75
N GLY A 224 -1.36 -10.59 -12.38
CA GLY A 224 -2.75 -10.33 -12.06
C GLY A 224 -3.69 -10.78 -13.17
N PHE A 225 -4.57 -9.90 -13.63
CA PHE A 225 -5.64 -10.26 -14.58
C PHE A 225 -5.83 -9.23 -15.68
N TRP A 226 -6.07 -9.70 -16.90
CA TRP A 226 -6.59 -8.85 -17.96
C TRP A 226 -8.11 -8.75 -17.86
N VAL A 227 -8.63 -7.55 -18.11
CA VAL A 227 -10.06 -7.22 -18.02
C VAL A 227 -10.51 -6.64 -19.35
N GLU A 228 -11.65 -7.11 -19.85
CA GLU A 228 -12.36 -6.56 -21.01
C GLU A 228 -13.85 -6.54 -20.73
N ASN A 229 -14.55 -5.50 -21.21
CA ASN A 229 -15.99 -5.30 -20.95
C ASN A 229 -16.36 -5.35 -19.44
N GLY A 230 -15.41 -4.96 -18.60
CA GLY A 230 -15.49 -4.96 -17.16
C GLY A 230 -15.56 -6.33 -16.51
N GLU A 231 -15.05 -7.36 -17.19
CA GLU A 231 -14.96 -8.74 -16.70
C GLU A 231 -13.53 -9.25 -16.84
N ILE A 232 -13.07 -9.99 -15.82
CA ILE A 232 -11.77 -10.67 -15.87
C ILE A 232 -11.82 -11.73 -16.96
N GLN A 233 -10.84 -11.70 -17.87
CA GLN A 233 -10.75 -12.62 -19.00
C GLN A 233 -9.80 -13.78 -18.72
N TYR A 234 -8.58 -13.48 -18.25
CA TYR A 234 -7.55 -14.48 -17.96
C TYR A 234 -6.46 -13.89 -17.04
N PRO A 235 -5.74 -14.75 -16.30
CA PRO A 235 -4.56 -14.33 -15.56
C PRO A 235 -3.44 -13.89 -16.49
N VAL A 236 -2.61 -12.97 -16.02
CA VAL A 236 -1.44 -12.47 -16.74
C VAL A 236 -0.22 -12.46 -15.83
N SER A 237 0.92 -12.78 -16.41
CA SER A 237 2.23 -12.79 -15.73
C SER A 237 3.33 -12.40 -16.72
N GLU A 238 4.56 -12.31 -16.24
CA GLU A 238 5.75 -11.90 -17.02
C GLU A 238 5.63 -10.53 -17.71
N ILE A 239 4.85 -9.62 -17.13
CA ILE A 239 4.73 -8.24 -17.61
C ILE A 239 5.40 -7.28 -16.63
N THR A 240 5.67 -6.07 -17.10
CA THR A 240 6.11 -4.96 -16.25
C THR A 240 5.17 -3.78 -16.42
N ILE A 241 4.94 -3.05 -15.32
CA ILE A 241 4.23 -1.77 -15.34
C ILE A 241 5.21 -0.64 -15.03
N ALA A 242 5.16 0.43 -15.80
CA ALA A 242 6.04 1.57 -15.65
C ALA A 242 5.30 2.92 -15.68
N GLY A 243 5.84 3.87 -14.92
CA GLY A 243 5.31 5.23 -14.77
C GLY A 243 6.16 6.08 -13.83
N ASN A 244 5.60 7.19 -13.34
CA ASN A 244 6.20 8.00 -12.29
C ASN A 244 5.18 8.21 -11.17
N LEU A 245 5.58 7.99 -9.92
CA LEU A 245 4.68 8.04 -8.76
C LEU A 245 3.96 9.38 -8.61
N LYS A 246 4.57 10.49 -9.01
CA LYS A 246 3.95 11.81 -8.94
C LYS A 246 2.72 11.88 -9.86
N GLU A 247 2.86 11.39 -11.08
CA GLU A 247 1.76 11.33 -12.06
C GLU A 247 0.73 10.28 -11.68
N MET A 248 1.17 9.11 -11.21
CA MET A 248 0.28 8.04 -10.75
C MET A 248 -0.62 8.54 -9.62
N TRP A 249 -0.04 9.13 -8.57
CA TRP A 249 -0.80 9.64 -7.43
C TRP A 249 -1.71 10.79 -7.80
N ARG A 250 -1.22 11.78 -8.56
CA ARG A 250 -2.02 12.96 -8.90
C ARG A 250 -3.27 12.62 -9.71
N ASN A 251 -3.20 11.54 -10.48
CA ASN A 251 -4.22 11.13 -11.45
C ASN A 251 -5.02 9.89 -11.03
N ILE A 252 -4.99 9.48 -9.75
CA ILE A 252 -5.88 8.43 -9.25
C ILE A 252 -7.34 8.77 -9.59
N VAL A 253 -8.04 7.83 -10.23
CA VAL A 253 -9.45 8.00 -10.65
C VAL A 253 -10.38 7.80 -9.46
N THR A 254 -10.25 6.68 -8.76
CA THR A 254 -11.08 6.31 -7.61
C THR A 254 -10.38 5.29 -6.72
N ILE A 255 -10.91 5.10 -5.50
CA ILE A 255 -10.51 4.06 -4.55
C ILE A 255 -11.75 3.26 -4.17
N GLY A 256 -11.61 1.93 -4.16
CA GLY A 256 -12.69 1.02 -3.79
C GLY A 256 -12.95 0.93 -2.29
N ASP A 257 -14.11 0.40 -1.94
CA ASP A 257 -14.53 0.09 -0.55
C ASP A 257 -14.05 -1.31 -0.10
N ASP A 258 -13.36 -2.04 -0.98
CA ASP A 258 -12.76 -3.36 -0.74
C ASP A 258 -11.46 -3.25 0.08
N ILE A 259 -11.54 -2.63 1.26
CA ILE A 259 -10.38 -2.25 2.07
C ILE A 259 -9.59 -3.47 2.55
N GLU A 260 -8.27 -3.46 2.31
CA GLU A 260 -7.33 -4.37 2.98
C GLU A 260 -7.17 -3.97 4.45
N THR A 261 -7.49 -4.87 5.37
CA THR A 261 -7.57 -4.58 6.82
C THR A 261 -6.47 -5.24 7.66
N ARG A 262 -5.59 -6.03 7.05
CA ARG A 262 -4.51 -6.80 7.70
C ARG A 262 -3.18 -6.04 7.76
N SER A 263 -3.13 -4.81 7.26
CA SER A 263 -1.92 -4.00 7.04
C SER A 263 -1.90 -2.72 7.89
N ASN A 264 -0.72 -2.08 7.95
CA ASN A 264 -0.53 -0.76 8.58
C ASN A 264 -1.28 0.33 7.80
N ILE A 265 -1.08 0.38 6.47
CA ILE A 265 -1.84 1.23 5.55
C ILE A 265 -3.06 0.44 5.09
N GLN A 266 -4.26 0.97 5.29
CA GLN A 266 -5.51 0.33 4.88
C GLN A 266 -6.22 1.20 3.85
N CYS A 267 -6.42 0.65 2.66
CA CYS A 267 -7.13 1.25 1.54
C CYS A 267 -7.77 0.13 0.71
N GLY A 268 -8.75 0.47 -0.13
CA GLY A 268 -9.26 -0.45 -1.15
C GLY A 268 -8.39 -0.48 -2.39
N SER A 269 -8.91 -1.10 -3.44
CA SER A 269 -8.27 -1.12 -4.75
C SER A 269 -8.17 0.30 -5.33
N VAL A 270 -7.15 0.58 -6.15
CA VAL A 270 -6.86 1.91 -6.70
C VAL A 270 -6.87 1.85 -8.22
N LEU A 271 -7.69 2.68 -8.87
CA LEU A 271 -7.72 2.80 -10.34
C LEU A 271 -6.84 3.96 -10.81
N LEU A 272 -5.89 3.65 -11.69
CA LEU A 272 -5.09 4.61 -12.45
C LEU A 272 -5.55 4.63 -13.91
N PRO A 273 -5.57 5.82 -14.56
CA PRO A 273 -6.11 5.98 -15.90
C PRO A 273 -5.22 5.37 -16.98
N GLU A 274 -3.90 5.38 -16.80
CA GLU A 274 -2.96 4.82 -17.76
C GLU A 274 -1.62 4.47 -17.10
N MET A 275 -1.05 3.33 -17.46
CA MET A 275 0.37 3.01 -17.28
C MET A 275 0.94 2.36 -18.53
N LYS A 276 2.28 2.40 -18.68
CA LYS A 276 2.96 1.62 -19.71
C LYS A 276 3.06 0.17 -19.23
N ILE A 277 2.53 -0.77 -20.01
CA ILE A 277 2.66 -2.21 -19.77
C ILE A 277 3.63 -2.74 -20.83
N ALA A 278 4.73 -3.36 -20.41
CA ALA A 278 5.67 -4.03 -21.32
C ALA A 278 5.62 -5.55 -21.11
N GLY A 279 5.60 -6.28 -22.21
CA GLY A 279 5.49 -7.74 -22.24
C GLY A 279 6.13 -8.29 -23.51
N GLN A 280 5.35 -8.94 -24.39
CA GLN A 280 5.81 -9.36 -25.71
C GLN A 280 6.25 -8.17 -26.59
#